data_AF-A0AA90KFI2-F1
#
_entry.id   AF-A0AA90KFI2-F1
#
_cell.length_a   1.000
_cell.length_b   1.000
_cell.length_c   1.000
_cell.angle_alpha   90.00
_cell.angle_beta   90.00
_cell.angle_gamma   90.00
#
_symmetry.space_group_name_H-M   'P 1'
#
loop_
_entity.id
_entity.type
_entity.pdbx_description
1 polymer ?
#
loop_
_entity_poly.entity_id
_entity_poly.type
_entity_poly.pdbx_seq_one_letter_code
_entity_poly.pdbx_strand_id
1 'polypeptide(L)'
;MHRSGLKTFVAAAVPLVTAAAALFAAPAAQAAVHPAAANAGPGFPAHYAAPYAELWNSPSAMAQAEAATGDKYYTLAFVIGSSSGGCQATFNGDTSISDSGWTSAINTLRASGGDVIASFGGASGTELAEACTSVSSLEAQYKSVIDTLNLTRVDLDVEGSTLDDTAANDRRNQALAALQQSYAAAGKTLSVDYTLPVDTTGLESDALSLLNNAKSHSLTVNLVNIMTMDYGPNEEMGQAAVSAAQGLHTQLGQIWTSKTSAQLWAMEGNTPMIGVNDSSNEVFGTADATTLENFAAANGIQELSYWSLGRDHSCGSGQDSEDNCSGVSQSAYQFTSTFNAVTGTSGGGGGTQPTGPISGYGGKCVDVASASSADGAAVQLYTCNGTTAQSWTVGTDSTLRALGKCMDVTSAGTANGTQVQLWDCNGSGSQVWQKGTGGELVNPQSGKCLDATGPSSADGTRLQIWTCTGAANQQWTLPS
;
A
#
# COMPACT_ATOMS: atom_id res chain seq x y z
N MET A 1 -68.95 20.22 77.55
CA MET A 1 -70.08 21.10 77.14
C MET A 1 -69.61 21.96 75.97
N HIS A 2 -70.37 21.91 74.88
CA HIS A 2 -70.38 22.77 73.68
C HIS A 2 -69.74 24.17 73.77
N ARG A 3 -68.97 24.62 72.75
CA ARG A 3 -69.45 25.39 71.57
C ARG A 3 -68.31 25.97 70.70
N SER A 4 -68.69 26.21 69.44
CA SER A 4 -67.96 26.71 68.26
C SER A 4 -67.65 28.22 68.32
N GLY A 5 -66.72 28.72 67.50
CA GLY A 5 -66.57 30.18 67.25
C GLY A 5 -65.30 30.66 66.54
N LEU A 6 -65.48 31.07 65.28
CA LEU A 6 -64.62 31.73 64.28
C LEU A 6 -63.55 32.75 64.75
N LYS A 7 -62.39 32.77 64.07
CA LYS A 7 -61.33 33.79 64.16
C LYS A 7 -61.56 34.94 63.18
N THR A 8 -61.38 36.18 63.63
CA THR A 8 -61.38 37.40 62.79
C THR A 8 -59.98 38.01 62.69
N PHE A 9 -59.61 38.40 61.47
CA PHE A 9 -58.37 39.10 61.09
C PHE A 9 -58.36 40.56 61.55
N VAL A 10 -57.18 41.08 61.87
CA VAL A 10 -56.88 42.53 61.83
C VAL A 10 -55.60 42.73 61.01
N ALA A 11 -55.69 43.58 60.01
CA ALA A 11 -54.61 43.99 59.12
C ALA A 11 -53.87 45.21 59.68
N ALA A 12 -52.55 45.28 59.48
CA ALA A 12 -51.78 46.51 59.55
C ALA A 12 -50.68 46.49 58.49
N ALA A 13 -50.57 47.60 57.75
CA ALA A 13 -49.69 47.81 56.61
C ALA A 13 -48.24 48.10 57.02
N VAL A 14 -47.29 47.71 56.16
CA VAL A 14 -45.85 48.06 56.24
C VAL A 14 -45.38 48.51 54.84
N PRO A 15 -44.58 49.58 54.71
CA PRO A 15 -44.27 50.22 53.43
C PRO A 15 -43.18 49.49 52.63
N LEU A 16 -43.23 49.67 51.31
CA LEU A 16 -42.27 49.16 50.32
C LEU A 16 -40.91 49.86 50.48
N VAL A 17 -39.84 49.12 50.71
CA VAL A 17 -38.45 49.55 50.51
C VAL A 17 -37.89 48.74 49.34
N THR A 18 -37.55 49.42 48.25
CA THR A 18 -36.87 48.85 47.07
C THR A 18 -35.42 48.55 47.41
N ALA A 19 -35.07 47.27 47.55
CA ALA A 19 -33.68 46.82 47.58
C ALA A 19 -33.19 46.59 46.13
N ALA A 20 -32.20 47.38 45.71
CA ALA A 20 -31.47 47.15 44.47
C ALA A 20 -30.56 45.92 44.66
N ALA A 21 -30.89 44.82 44.00
CA ALA A 21 -30.03 43.65 43.93
C ALA A 21 -28.89 43.93 42.95
N ALA A 22 -27.68 44.14 43.47
CA ALA A 22 -26.47 44.11 42.66
C ALA A 22 -26.23 42.67 42.19
N LEU A 23 -26.56 42.40 40.93
CA LEU A 23 -26.16 41.18 40.23
C LEU A 23 -24.65 41.22 40.04
N PHE A 24 -23.91 40.48 40.86
CA PHE A 24 -22.56 40.08 40.50
C PHE A 24 -22.67 39.06 39.36
N ALA A 25 -22.36 39.50 38.14
CA ALA A 25 -22.16 38.59 37.02
C ALA A 25 -21.01 37.65 37.38
N ALA A 26 -21.30 36.36 37.53
CA ALA A 26 -20.26 35.35 37.55
C ALA A 26 -19.44 35.47 36.26
N PRO A 27 -18.10 35.33 36.28
CA PRO A 27 -17.34 35.23 35.05
C PRO A 27 -17.92 34.06 34.26
N ALA A 28 -18.32 34.32 33.01
CA ALA A 28 -18.64 33.24 32.10
C ALA A 28 -17.44 32.31 32.07
N ALA A 29 -17.62 31.05 32.47
CA ALA A 29 -16.62 30.04 32.24
C ALA A 29 -16.38 30.03 30.72
N GLN A 30 -15.22 30.52 30.27
CA GLN A 30 -14.75 30.19 28.94
C GLN A 30 -14.74 28.66 28.88
N ALA A 31 -15.65 28.08 28.09
CA ALA A 31 -15.47 26.71 27.66
C ALA A 31 -14.05 26.64 27.09
N ALA A 32 -13.21 25.78 27.66
CA ALA A 32 -11.93 25.50 27.05
C ALA A 32 -12.23 25.13 25.60
N VAL A 33 -11.74 25.94 24.66
CA VAL A 33 -11.81 25.60 23.24
C VAL A 33 -10.87 24.41 23.10
N HIS A 34 -11.40 23.20 23.27
CA HIS A 34 -10.71 22.01 22.80
C HIS A 34 -10.40 22.26 21.32
N PRO A 35 -9.15 22.08 20.86
CA PRO A 35 -8.88 22.08 19.43
C PRO A 35 -9.90 21.14 18.79
N ALA A 36 -10.59 21.61 17.75
CA ALA A 36 -11.58 20.78 17.09
C ALA A 36 -10.88 19.52 16.57
N ALA A 37 -11.44 18.34 16.86
CA ALA A 37 -10.99 17.10 16.25
C ALA A 37 -10.90 17.27 14.72
N ALA A 38 -9.98 16.57 14.08
CA ALA A 38 -9.91 16.59 12.63
C ALA A 38 -11.23 16.12 12.00
N ASN A 39 -11.59 16.68 10.85
CA ASN A 39 -12.79 16.33 10.09
C ASN A 39 -12.73 14.85 9.69
N ALA A 40 -13.86 14.19 9.52
CA ALA A 40 -13.87 12.82 8.99
C ALA A 40 -13.26 12.79 7.59
N GLY A 41 -12.39 11.82 7.32
CA GLY A 41 -11.83 11.60 5.99
C GLY A 41 -12.71 10.71 5.11
N PRO A 42 -12.43 10.66 3.80
CA PRO A 42 -13.12 9.80 2.84
C PRO A 42 -12.72 8.32 2.96
N GLY A 43 -11.70 7.98 3.75
CA GLY A 43 -11.10 6.65 3.81
C GLY A 43 -10.13 6.38 2.66
N PHE A 44 -9.81 5.11 2.47
CA PHE A 44 -8.77 4.65 1.55
C PHE A 44 -9.36 3.82 0.42
N PRO A 45 -8.82 3.89 -0.80
CA PRO A 45 -9.15 2.96 -1.88
C PRO A 45 -8.61 1.55 -1.56
N ALA A 46 -8.96 0.58 -2.39
CA ALA A 46 -8.50 -0.80 -2.21
C ALA A 46 -6.98 -0.96 -2.36
N HIS A 47 -6.36 -0.10 -3.19
CA HIS A 47 -4.92 -0.04 -3.44
C HIS A 47 -4.47 1.41 -3.40
N TYR A 48 -3.41 1.71 -2.67
CA TYR A 48 -2.89 3.06 -2.50
C TYR A 48 -1.39 3.05 -2.18
N ALA A 49 -0.74 4.17 -2.47
CA ALA A 49 0.51 4.54 -1.84
C ALA A 49 0.23 5.35 -0.57
N ALA A 50 0.94 5.09 0.53
CA ALA A 50 0.86 5.90 1.75
C ALA A 50 2.25 6.07 2.41
N PRO A 51 3.17 6.86 1.80
CA PRO A 51 4.52 7.03 2.33
C PRO A 51 4.53 7.60 3.75
N TYR A 52 5.57 7.23 4.51
CA TYR A 52 5.77 7.74 5.86
C TYR A 52 6.11 9.23 5.82
N ALA A 53 5.26 10.06 6.42
CA ALA A 53 5.47 11.48 6.62
C ALA A 53 5.95 11.72 8.05
N GLU A 54 7.16 12.28 8.17
CA GLU A 54 7.84 12.45 9.45
C GLU A 54 7.24 13.61 10.24
N LEU A 55 6.77 13.33 11.46
CA LEU A 55 6.06 14.29 12.29
C LEU A 55 6.96 15.37 12.91
N TRP A 56 8.28 15.16 12.92
CA TRP A 56 9.26 16.18 13.26
C TRP A 56 9.56 17.15 12.10
N ASN A 57 9.13 16.80 10.88
CA ASN A 57 9.25 17.66 9.71
C ASN A 57 8.02 18.56 9.56
N SER A 58 8.02 19.42 8.53
CA SER A 58 6.90 20.31 8.26
C SER A 58 5.68 19.53 7.73
N PRO A 59 4.46 19.76 8.26
CA PRO A 59 3.25 19.18 7.70
C PRO A 59 2.96 19.64 6.25
N SER A 60 3.68 20.67 5.76
CA SER A 60 3.58 21.12 4.37
C SER A 60 4.17 20.14 3.36
N ALA A 61 5.00 19.17 3.78
CA ALA A 61 5.60 18.17 2.89
C ALA A 61 4.53 17.33 2.18
N MET A 62 3.45 16.92 2.89
CA MET A 62 2.32 16.20 2.29
C MET A 62 1.67 17.01 1.16
N ALA A 63 1.39 18.30 1.40
CA ALA A 63 0.78 19.17 0.40
C ALA A 63 1.70 19.41 -0.81
N GLN A 64 3.02 19.45 -0.60
CA GLN A 64 4.00 19.60 -1.68
C GLN A 64 4.07 18.34 -2.54
N ALA A 65 4.10 17.16 -1.91
CA ALA A 65 4.08 15.88 -2.59
C ALA A 65 2.77 15.68 -3.36
N GLU A 66 1.62 15.94 -2.74
CA GLU A 66 0.31 15.91 -3.41
C GLU A 66 0.30 16.80 -4.65
N ALA A 67 0.78 18.05 -4.54
CA ALA A 67 0.82 18.97 -5.67
C ALA A 67 1.76 18.49 -6.79
N ALA A 68 2.83 17.76 -6.47
CA ALA A 68 3.79 17.26 -7.43
C ALA A 68 3.36 15.96 -8.12
N THR A 69 2.69 15.05 -7.40
CA THR A 69 2.47 13.67 -7.84
C THR A 69 1.00 13.23 -7.85
N GLY A 70 0.13 14.02 -7.22
CA GLY A 70 -1.27 13.65 -7.00
C GLY A 70 -1.47 12.58 -5.91
N ASP A 71 -0.44 12.24 -5.14
CA ASP A 71 -0.57 11.36 -3.97
C ASP A 71 -1.44 12.01 -2.89
N LYS A 72 -2.22 11.21 -2.18
CA LYS A 72 -3.29 11.68 -1.30
C LYS A 72 -3.38 10.92 0.01
N TYR A 73 -2.53 9.92 0.22
CA TYR A 73 -2.57 9.12 1.43
C TYR A 73 -1.19 9.11 2.06
N TYR A 74 -1.12 9.23 3.38
CA TYR A 74 0.14 9.33 4.10
C TYR A 74 0.06 8.61 5.43
N THR A 75 1.18 8.02 5.85
CA THR A 75 1.33 7.40 7.16
C THR A 75 2.12 8.34 8.06
N LEU A 76 1.48 8.87 9.11
CA LEU A 76 2.08 9.85 10.03
C LEU A 76 2.98 9.15 11.05
N ALA A 77 4.29 9.40 10.99
CA ALA A 77 5.32 8.75 11.80
C ALA A 77 5.93 9.72 12.83
N PHE A 78 5.92 9.47 14.14
CA PHE A 78 5.22 8.41 14.85
C PHE A 78 4.42 8.95 16.03
N VAL A 79 3.42 8.18 16.45
CA VAL A 79 2.74 8.32 17.73
C VAL A 79 3.43 7.44 18.76
N ILE A 80 4.04 8.06 19.76
CA ILE A 80 4.76 7.38 20.84
C ILE A 80 4.35 7.94 22.20
N GLY A 81 4.85 7.32 23.28
CA GLY A 81 4.69 7.83 24.63
C GLY A 81 5.42 9.16 24.83
N SER A 82 4.85 10.04 25.66
CA SER A 82 5.46 11.32 25.98
C SER A 82 6.91 11.15 26.49
N SER A 83 7.82 11.95 25.93
CA SER A 83 9.22 12.07 26.35
C SER A 83 9.36 12.59 27.79
N SER A 84 8.30 13.18 28.36
CA SER A 84 8.23 13.50 29.80
C SER A 84 7.92 12.30 30.70
N GLY A 85 7.74 11.12 30.10
CA GLY A 85 7.32 9.89 30.76
C GLY A 85 5.79 9.76 30.90
N GLY A 86 5.37 8.53 31.17
CA GLY A 86 3.96 8.16 31.41
C GLY A 86 3.24 7.64 30.16
N CYS A 87 2.00 7.21 30.38
CA CYS A 87 1.12 6.66 29.34
C CYS A 87 0.28 7.78 28.71
N GLN A 88 0.93 8.62 27.90
CA GLN A 88 0.28 9.67 27.11
C GLN A 88 0.78 9.60 25.66
N ALA A 89 -0.14 9.50 24.72
CA ALA A 89 0.16 9.55 23.30
C ALA A 89 0.53 10.97 22.86
N THR A 90 1.65 11.10 22.16
CA THR A 90 2.13 12.34 21.54
C THR A 90 2.70 12.03 20.16
N PHE A 91 2.68 13.02 19.29
CA PHE A 91 3.47 13.00 18.07
C PHE A 91 4.94 13.19 18.43
N ASN A 92 5.79 12.26 17.99
CA ASN A 92 7.24 12.29 18.20
C ASN A 92 7.69 12.46 19.67
N GLY A 93 6.85 12.06 20.63
CA GLY A 93 7.19 12.14 22.05
C GLY A 93 6.96 13.51 22.70
N ASP A 94 6.85 14.59 21.93
CA ASP A 94 6.84 15.96 22.48
C ASP A 94 5.68 16.85 21.98
N THR A 95 4.99 16.43 20.92
CA THR A 95 3.98 17.24 20.25
C THR A 95 2.58 16.70 20.54
N SER A 96 1.65 17.60 20.85
CA SER A 96 0.27 17.19 21.13
C SER A 96 -0.38 16.56 19.90
N ILE A 97 -1.15 15.49 20.09
CA ILE A 97 -1.96 14.88 19.01
C ILE A 97 -2.98 15.87 18.44
N SER A 98 -3.40 16.86 19.23
CA SER A 98 -4.28 17.95 18.79
C SER A 98 -3.52 19.17 18.25
N ASP A 99 -2.25 19.01 17.83
CA ASP A 99 -1.48 20.10 17.26
C ASP A 99 -2.23 20.77 16.08
N SER A 100 -2.30 22.09 16.11
CA SER A 100 -3.08 22.86 15.13
C SER A 100 -2.51 22.81 13.72
N GLY A 101 -1.19 22.66 13.58
CA GLY A 101 -0.53 22.54 12.27
C GLY A 101 -0.85 21.21 11.61
N TRP A 102 -0.66 20.12 12.34
CA TRP A 102 -0.97 18.76 11.86
C TRP A 102 -2.46 18.57 11.60
N THR A 103 -3.34 18.97 12.53
CA THR A 103 -4.79 18.87 12.32
C THR A 103 -5.27 19.70 11.13
N SER A 104 -4.68 20.88 10.88
CA SER A 104 -5.01 21.69 9.70
C SER A 104 -4.53 21.06 8.39
N ALA A 105 -3.35 20.45 8.38
CA ALA A 105 -2.82 19.76 7.20
C ALA A 105 -3.65 18.52 6.85
N ILE A 106 -4.02 17.70 7.85
CA ILE A 106 -4.91 16.55 7.68
C ILE A 106 -6.26 17.00 7.12
N ASN A 107 -6.84 18.08 7.66
CA ASN A 107 -8.10 18.63 7.15
C ASN A 107 -8.00 19.15 5.71
N THR A 108 -6.85 19.70 5.33
CA THR A 108 -6.58 20.17 3.96
C THR A 108 -6.52 18.99 2.98
N LEU A 109 -5.79 17.94 3.34
CA LEU A 109 -5.71 16.69 2.56
C LEU A 109 -7.08 16.02 2.42
N ARG A 110 -7.87 15.95 3.50
CA ARG A 110 -9.24 15.41 3.45
C ARG A 110 -10.16 16.22 2.56
N ALA A 111 -9.97 17.54 2.48
CA ALA A 111 -10.72 18.41 1.58
C ALA A 111 -10.38 18.17 0.09
N SER A 112 -9.19 17.64 -0.22
CA SER A 112 -8.81 17.21 -1.58
C SER A 112 -9.13 15.74 -1.88
N GLY A 113 -9.73 15.03 -0.92
CA GLY A 113 -10.17 13.64 -1.06
C GLY A 113 -9.13 12.61 -0.64
N GLY A 114 -8.10 13.01 0.10
CA GLY A 114 -7.12 12.12 0.73
C GLY A 114 -7.44 11.77 2.18
N ASP A 115 -6.61 10.94 2.80
CA ASP A 115 -6.73 10.59 4.22
C ASP A 115 -5.37 10.20 4.82
N VAL A 116 -5.31 9.99 6.13
CA VAL A 116 -4.06 9.65 6.84
C VAL A 116 -4.19 8.41 7.71
N ILE A 117 -3.08 7.69 7.85
CA ILE A 117 -2.87 6.64 8.85
C ILE A 117 -2.02 7.26 9.96
N ALA A 118 -2.30 6.97 11.22
CA ALA A 118 -1.35 7.25 12.30
C ALA A 118 -0.58 5.98 12.62
N SER A 119 0.75 6.04 12.50
CA SER A 119 1.64 4.93 12.87
C SER A 119 2.11 5.09 14.32
N PHE A 120 1.98 4.03 15.11
CA PHE A 120 2.43 3.97 16.49
C PHE A 120 3.71 3.14 16.60
N GLY A 121 4.70 3.63 17.33
CA GLY A 121 5.97 2.92 17.53
C GLY A 121 7.10 3.49 16.69
N GLY A 122 7.70 2.64 15.85
CA GLY A 122 8.91 2.92 15.08
C GLY A 122 10.21 2.62 15.85
N ALA A 123 11.35 2.75 15.17
CA ALA A 123 12.68 2.40 15.66
C ALA A 123 13.18 3.18 16.90
N SER A 124 12.49 4.24 17.34
CA SER A 124 12.94 5.10 18.45
C SER A 124 11.79 5.70 19.26
N GLY A 125 12.07 6.02 20.53
CA GLY A 125 11.08 6.53 21.47
C GLY A 125 10.60 5.45 22.44
N THR A 126 9.45 5.67 23.07
CA THR A 126 8.81 4.66 23.92
C THR A 126 7.48 4.28 23.28
N GLU A 127 7.33 3.03 22.86
CA GLU A 127 6.08 2.58 22.26
C GLU A 127 4.95 2.59 23.29
N LEU A 128 3.71 2.86 22.86
CA LEU A 128 2.61 3.06 23.80
C LEU A 128 2.26 1.81 24.62
N ALA A 129 2.33 0.61 24.06
CA ALA A 129 2.10 -0.61 24.81
C ALA A 129 3.20 -0.88 25.84
N GLU A 130 4.43 -0.36 25.66
CA GLU A 130 5.47 -0.34 26.69
C GLU A 130 5.18 0.74 27.76
N ALA A 131 4.77 1.94 27.35
CA ALA A 131 4.47 3.05 28.25
C ALA A 131 3.23 2.80 29.13
N CYS A 132 2.21 2.14 28.57
CA CYS A 132 0.93 1.87 29.20
C CYS A 132 0.89 0.45 29.77
N THR A 133 0.96 0.32 31.10
CA THR A 133 1.11 -0.99 31.75
C THR A 133 -0.19 -1.82 31.89
N SER A 134 -1.33 -1.30 31.42
CA SER A 134 -2.62 -2.02 31.41
C SER A 134 -3.33 -1.91 30.06
N VAL A 135 -4.13 -2.92 29.71
CA VAL A 135 -4.96 -2.93 28.49
C VAL A 135 -5.86 -1.70 28.44
N SER A 136 -6.54 -1.36 29.55
CA SER A 136 -7.45 -0.22 29.61
C SER A 136 -6.76 1.13 29.42
N SER A 137 -5.54 1.30 29.96
CA SER A 137 -4.78 2.55 29.76
C SER A 137 -4.28 2.69 28.33
N LEU A 138 -3.86 1.58 27.72
CA LEU A 138 -3.42 1.55 26.32
C LEU A 138 -4.58 1.81 25.37
N GLU A 139 -5.71 1.12 25.57
CA GLU A 139 -6.96 1.34 24.84
C GLU A 139 -7.38 2.81 24.88
N ALA A 140 -7.33 3.45 26.05
CA ALA A 140 -7.68 4.87 26.19
C ALA A 140 -6.76 5.79 25.37
N GLN A 141 -5.45 5.51 25.29
CA GLN A 141 -4.51 6.31 24.50
C GLN A 141 -4.69 6.10 22.99
N TYR A 142 -4.82 4.86 22.53
CA TYR A 142 -5.16 4.58 21.13
C TYR A 142 -6.49 5.24 20.74
N LYS A 143 -7.52 5.13 21.59
CA LYS A 143 -8.80 5.80 21.38
C LYS A 143 -8.65 7.32 21.27
N SER A 144 -7.86 7.92 22.15
CA SER A 144 -7.62 9.37 22.15
C SER A 144 -7.06 9.85 20.81
N VAL A 145 -6.11 9.11 20.24
CA VAL A 145 -5.52 9.46 18.94
C VAL A 145 -6.53 9.26 17.81
N ILE A 146 -7.18 8.10 17.76
CA ILE A 146 -8.17 7.76 16.73
C ILE A 146 -9.31 8.77 16.71
N ASP A 147 -9.86 9.16 17.86
CA ASP A 147 -10.95 10.13 17.93
C ASP A 147 -10.49 11.56 17.62
N THR A 148 -9.31 11.97 18.10
CA THR A 148 -8.79 13.33 17.88
C THR A 148 -8.50 13.58 16.40
N LEU A 149 -7.94 12.58 15.73
CA LEU A 149 -7.61 12.65 14.31
C LEU A 149 -8.70 12.07 13.41
N ASN A 150 -9.80 11.56 13.99
CA ASN A 150 -10.94 10.96 13.31
C ASN A 150 -10.52 9.90 12.28
N LEU A 151 -9.65 8.97 12.71
CA LEU A 151 -9.05 7.94 11.88
C LEU A 151 -9.99 6.76 11.67
N THR A 152 -9.91 6.15 10.49
CA THR A 152 -10.51 4.84 10.20
C THR A 152 -9.47 3.72 10.13
N ARG A 153 -8.18 4.07 10.17
CA ARG A 153 -7.04 3.17 10.02
C ARG A 153 -5.89 3.61 10.90
N VAL A 154 -5.23 2.65 11.53
CA VAL A 154 -4.02 2.84 12.34
C VAL A 154 -2.98 1.81 11.94
N ASP A 155 -1.72 2.19 12.04
CA ASP A 155 -0.56 1.33 11.81
C ASP A 155 0.21 1.14 13.12
N LEU A 156 0.67 -0.08 13.37
CA LEU A 156 1.49 -0.44 14.52
C LEU A 156 2.85 -0.87 13.98
N ASP A 157 3.80 0.06 14.02
CA ASP A 157 5.19 -0.17 13.63
C ASP A 157 5.97 -0.70 14.84
N VAL A 158 6.18 -2.02 14.86
CA VAL A 158 6.70 -2.74 16.03
C VAL A 158 8.01 -3.41 15.68
N GLU A 159 9.09 -2.86 16.22
CA GLU A 159 10.45 -3.20 15.83
C GLU A 159 11.36 -3.50 17.03
N GLY A 160 12.50 -4.13 16.77
CA GLY A 160 13.57 -4.34 17.75
C GLY A 160 13.09 -4.93 19.07
N SER A 161 13.56 -4.38 20.20
CA SER A 161 13.20 -4.91 21.53
C SER A 161 11.71 -4.79 21.86
N THR A 162 11.00 -3.86 21.24
CA THR A 162 9.55 -3.71 21.41
C THR A 162 8.81 -4.93 20.85
N LEU A 163 9.30 -5.48 19.75
CA LEU A 163 8.76 -6.69 19.13
C LEU A 163 9.00 -7.94 19.99
N ASP A 164 10.13 -7.99 20.69
CA ASP A 164 10.45 -9.06 21.64
C ASP A 164 9.59 -9.02 22.93
N ASP A 165 9.00 -7.87 23.29
CA ASP A 165 8.16 -7.74 24.49
C ASP A 165 6.77 -8.38 24.26
N THR A 166 6.72 -9.69 24.49
CA THR A 166 5.48 -10.48 24.39
C THR A 166 4.34 -9.97 25.30
N ALA A 167 4.63 -9.31 26.43
CA ALA A 167 3.60 -8.77 27.31
C ALA A 167 3.03 -7.45 26.77
N ALA A 168 3.87 -6.61 26.15
CA ALA A 168 3.43 -5.44 25.41
C ALA A 168 2.61 -5.84 24.18
N ASN A 169 3.07 -6.84 23.40
CA ASN A 169 2.35 -7.37 22.24
C ASN A 169 0.96 -7.90 22.60
N ASP A 170 0.86 -8.70 23.67
CA ASP A 170 -0.41 -9.25 24.14
C ASP A 170 -1.38 -8.14 24.59
N ARG A 171 -0.86 -7.13 25.30
CA ARG A 171 -1.64 -5.95 25.73
C ARG A 171 -2.13 -5.12 24.53
N ARG A 172 -1.27 -4.89 23.54
CA ARG A 172 -1.57 -4.17 22.29
C ARG A 172 -2.72 -4.84 21.56
N ASN A 173 -2.63 -6.15 21.37
CA ASN A 173 -3.62 -6.92 20.63
C ASN A 173 -4.97 -6.97 21.34
N GLN A 174 -4.99 -7.12 22.67
CA GLN A 174 -6.21 -7.01 23.47
C GLN A 174 -6.88 -5.63 23.37
N ALA A 175 -6.09 -4.56 23.49
CA ALA A 175 -6.60 -3.19 23.44
C ALA A 175 -7.21 -2.88 22.06
N LEU A 176 -6.52 -3.25 20.98
CA LEU A 176 -7.00 -3.03 19.61
C LEU A 176 -8.25 -3.87 19.29
N ALA A 177 -8.33 -5.12 19.78
CA ALA A 177 -9.52 -5.96 19.60
C ALA A 177 -10.73 -5.36 20.33
N ALA A 178 -10.55 -4.86 21.56
CA ALA A 178 -11.58 -4.15 22.30
C ALA A 178 -12.04 -2.87 21.58
N LEU A 179 -11.10 -2.10 21.00
CA LEU A 179 -11.44 -0.92 20.21
C LEU A 179 -12.24 -1.27 18.96
N GLN A 180 -11.83 -2.27 18.18
CA GLN A 180 -12.60 -2.71 17.02
C GLN A 180 -14.03 -3.10 17.41
N GLN A 181 -14.21 -3.83 18.51
CA GLN A 181 -15.53 -4.20 19.00
C GLN A 181 -16.36 -2.97 19.42
N SER A 182 -15.77 -2.03 20.16
CA SER A 182 -16.48 -0.83 20.62
C SER A 182 -16.84 0.12 19.47
N TYR A 183 -15.96 0.28 18.48
CA TYR A 183 -16.25 1.07 17.28
C TYR A 183 -17.31 0.41 16.40
N ALA A 184 -17.24 -0.91 16.21
CA ALA A 184 -18.28 -1.64 15.47
C ALA A 184 -19.66 -1.49 16.14
N ALA A 185 -19.74 -1.57 17.47
CA ALA A 185 -20.97 -1.33 18.22
C ALA A 185 -21.49 0.12 18.05
N ALA A 186 -20.61 1.07 17.77
CA ALA A 186 -20.95 2.47 17.46
C ALA A 186 -21.17 2.73 15.95
N GLY A 187 -21.16 1.70 15.10
CA GLY A 187 -21.33 1.83 13.65
C GLY A 187 -20.11 2.44 12.93
N LYS A 188 -18.94 2.39 13.54
CA LYS A 188 -17.65 2.83 12.96
C LYS A 188 -16.79 1.61 12.61
N THR A 189 -15.91 1.79 11.63
CA THR A 189 -14.90 0.79 11.26
C THR A 189 -13.53 1.28 11.71
N LEU A 190 -12.71 0.37 12.24
CA LEU A 190 -11.29 0.59 12.51
C LEU A 190 -10.47 -0.53 11.85
N SER A 191 -9.71 -0.16 10.82
CA SER A 191 -8.67 -1.01 10.25
C SER A 191 -7.41 -0.91 11.10
N VAL A 192 -6.78 -2.06 11.35
CA VAL A 192 -5.56 -2.18 12.15
C VAL A 192 -4.52 -2.85 11.29
N ASP A 193 -3.42 -2.13 11.06
CA ASP A 193 -2.31 -2.55 10.24
C ASP A 193 -1.08 -2.76 11.12
N TYR A 194 -0.21 -3.70 10.75
CA TYR A 194 1.09 -3.90 11.42
C TYR A 194 2.21 -3.66 10.43
N THR A 195 3.14 -2.78 10.77
CA THR A 195 4.42 -2.62 10.08
C THR A 195 5.50 -3.38 10.85
N LEU A 196 6.15 -4.33 10.19
CA LEU A 196 7.03 -5.31 10.83
C LEU A 196 8.33 -5.51 10.04
N PRO A 197 9.45 -5.79 10.73
CA PRO A 197 10.71 -6.15 10.08
C PRO A 197 10.58 -7.50 9.36
N VAL A 198 11.34 -7.67 8.29
CA VAL A 198 11.24 -8.83 7.40
C VAL A 198 12.61 -9.25 6.88
N ASP A 199 12.82 -10.55 6.70
CA ASP A 199 13.91 -11.09 5.90
C ASP A 199 13.44 -11.24 4.44
N THR A 200 14.36 -11.43 3.51
CA THR A 200 14.16 -11.83 2.11
C THR A 200 13.24 -13.05 1.93
N THR A 201 13.00 -13.84 2.98
CA THR A 201 12.14 -15.03 2.96
C THR A 201 10.83 -14.88 3.76
N GLY A 202 10.54 -13.69 4.29
CA GLY A 202 9.34 -13.38 5.08
C GLY A 202 9.66 -12.97 6.52
N LEU A 203 8.62 -12.92 7.35
CA LEU A 203 8.69 -12.49 8.76
C LEU A 203 9.48 -13.48 9.62
N GLU A 204 10.19 -12.92 10.60
CA GLU A 204 10.82 -13.68 11.67
C GLU A 204 9.83 -14.22 12.71
N SER A 205 10.32 -15.06 13.63
CA SER A 205 9.47 -15.85 14.54
C SER A 205 8.72 -15.02 15.58
N ASP A 206 9.27 -13.90 16.00
CA ASP A 206 8.70 -12.91 16.92
C ASP A 206 7.55 -12.13 16.27
N ALA A 207 7.75 -11.64 15.05
CA ALA A 207 6.70 -11.03 14.21
C ALA A 207 5.54 -12.01 13.95
N LEU A 208 5.85 -13.26 13.58
CA LEU A 208 4.83 -14.30 13.45
C LEU A 208 4.11 -14.58 14.78
N SER A 209 4.81 -14.52 15.90
CA SER A 209 4.20 -14.71 17.23
C SER A 209 3.25 -13.58 17.59
N LEU A 210 3.61 -12.33 17.27
CA LEU A 210 2.74 -11.16 17.42
C LEU A 210 1.45 -11.32 16.61
N LEU A 211 1.54 -11.71 15.33
CA LEU A 211 0.37 -11.88 14.46
C LEU A 211 -0.52 -13.06 14.91
N ASN A 212 0.07 -14.16 15.36
CA ASN A 212 -0.69 -15.28 15.94
C ASN A 212 -1.39 -14.89 17.25
N ASN A 213 -0.78 -14.03 18.06
CA ASN A 213 -1.40 -13.46 19.25
C ASN A 213 -2.55 -12.51 18.88
N ALA A 214 -2.41 -11.68 17.84
CA ALA A 214 -3.52 -10.86 17.33
C ALA A 214 -4.72 -11.73 16.93
N LYS A 215 -4.46 -12.80 16.17
CA LYS A 215 -5.48 -13.78 15.78
C LYS A 215 -6.14 -14.45 16.99
N SER A 216 -5.39 -14.79 18.03
CA SER A 216 -5.95 -15.46 19.23
C SER A 216 -6.89 -14.55 20.04
N HIS A 217 -6.66 -13.23 20.02
CA HIS A 217 -7.55 -12.21 20.59
C HIS A 217 -8.69 -11.78 19.67
N SER A 218 -8.87 -12.46 18.52
CA SER A 218 -9.87 -12.10 17.51
C SER A 218 -9.71 -10.67 16.97
N LEU A 219 -8.50 -10.10 17.05
CA LEU A 219 -8.17 -8.85 16.38
C LEU A 219 -8.25 -9.07 14.86
N THR A 220 -9.04 -8.26 14.17
CA THR A 220 -9.08 -8.28 12.71
C THR A 220 -7.94 -7.42 12.18
N VAL A 221 -6.84 -8.07 11.84
CA VAL A 221 -5.73 -7.45 11.10
C VAL A 221 -6.19 -7.17 9.68
N ASN A 222 -6.13 -5.90 9.27
CA ASN A 222 -6.47 -5.46 7.93
C ASN A 222 -5.28 -5.69 6.99
N LEU A 223 -4.10 -5.23 7.39
CA LEU A 223 -2.89 -5.29 6.58
C LEU A 223 -1.66 -5.66 7.42
N VAL A 224 -0.73 -6.41 6.84
CA VAL A 224 0.63 -6.65 7.33
C VAL A 224 1.57 -6.00 6.33
N ASN A 225 2.10 -4.85 6.71
CA ASN A 225 3.08 -4.09 5.98
C ASN A 225 4.48 -4.57 6.39
N ILE A 226 5.31 -4.97 5.44
CA ILE A 226 6.68 -5.39 5.73
C ILE A 226 7.67 -4.30 5.37
N MET A 227 8.61 -4.05 6.28
CA MET A 227 9.73 -3.13 6.05
C MET A 227 10.76 -3.83 5.18
N THR A 228 10.61 -3.70 3.85
CA THR A 228 11.47 -4.35 2.87
C THR A 228 12.80 -3.61 2.69
N MET A 229 13.57 -3.57 3.78
CA MET A 229 14.79 -2.77 3.95
C MET A 229 15.81 -3.53 4.81
N ASP A 230 17.06 -3.09 4.76
CA ASP A 230 18.16 -3.49 5.66
C ASP A 230 18.42 -5.01 5.73
N TYR A 231 18.32 -5.67 4.58
CA TYR A 231 18.55 -7.12 4.43
C TYR A 231 20.01 -7.56 4.67
N GLY A 232 20.93 -6.60 4.69
CA GLY A 232 22.36 -6.80 4.73
C GLY A 232 23.03 -6.60 3.37
N PRO A 233 24.37 -6.59 3.39
CA PRO A 233 25.15 -6.26 2.21
C PRO A 233 25.02 -7.34 1.11
N ASN A 234 24.99 -6.89 -0.16
CA ASN A 234 24.99 -7.68 -1.41
C ASN A 234 23.63 -8.14 -1.97
N GLU A 235 22.51 -7.76 -1.37
CA GLU A 235 21.19 -8.04 -1.93
C GLU A 235 20.87 -7.12 -3.11
N GLU A 236 20.11 -7.64 -4.09
CA GLU A 236 19.44 -6.81 -5.09
C GLU A 236 18.10 -6.37 -4.49
N MET A 237 18.02 -5.09 -4.10
CA MET A 237 17.00 -4.62 -3.18
C MET A 237 15.57 -4.76 -3.71
N GLY A 238 15.34 -4.56 -5.01
CA GLY A 238 14.03 -4.73 -5.64
C GLY A 238 13.54 -6.18 -5.61
N GLN A 239 14.39 -7.14 -5.98
CA GLN A 239 14.10 -8.57 -5.95
C GLN A 239 14.04 -9.12 -4.52
N ALA A 240 14.85 -8.60 -3.61
CA ALA A 240 14.78 -8.93 -2.19
C ALA A 240 13.42 -8.53 -1.59
N ALA A 241 12.93 -7.31 -1.89
CA ALA A 241 11.61 -6.86 -1.50
C ALA A 241 10.48 -7.75 -2.08
N VAL A 242 10.57 -8.12 -3.35
CA VAL A 242 9.63 -9.06 -4.00
C VAL A 242 9.66 -10.44 -3.32
N SER A 243 10.85 -10.95 -3.01
CA SER A 243 11.01 -12.25 -2.35
C SER A 243 10.44 -12.25 -0.93
N ALA A 244 10.68 -11.16 -0.18
CA ALA A 244 10.11 -10.96 1.15
C ALA A 244 8.58 -10.95 1.12
N ALA A 245 7.98 -10.24 0.14
CA ALA A 245 6.53 -10.22 -0.05
C ALA A 245 5.96 -11.62 -0.39
N GLN A 246 6.63 -12.40 -1.25
CA GLN A 246 6.23 -13.79 -1.52
C GLN A 246 6.35 -14.70 -0.28
N GLY A 247 7.37 -14.48 0.54
CA GLY A 247 7.55 -15.13 1.83
C GLY A 247 6.40 -14.83 2.79
N LEU A 248 6.10 -13.53 2.95
CA LEU A 248 4.98 -13.05 3.74
C LEU A 248 3.66 -13.67 3.27
N HIS A 249 3.37 -13.64 1.97
CA HIS A 249 2.16 -14.25 1.41
C HIS A 249 1.94 -15.69 1.87
N THR A 250 3.01 -16.49 1.81
CA THR A 250 3.00 -17.88 2.23
C THR A 250 2.69 -17.99 3.73
N GLN A 251 3.32 -17.15 4.56
CA GLN A 251 3.11 -17.12 6.01
C GLN A 251 1.71 -16.63 6.38
N LEU A 252 1.17 -15.62 5.71
CA LEU A 252 -0.21 -15.15 5.90
C LEU A 252 -1.21 -16.29 5.59
N GLY A 253 -0.94 -17.10 4.56
CA GLY A 253 -1.75 -18.29 4.26
C GLY A 253 -1.70 -19.38 5.33
N GLN A 254 -0.64 -19.43 6.14
CA GLN A 254 -0.53 -20.32 7.29
C GLN A 254 -1.27 -19.78 8.52
N ILE A 255 -1.26 -18.45 8.73
CA ILE A 255 -1.98 -17.80 9.83
C ILE A 255 -3.48 -17.73 9.52
N TRP A 256 -3.90 -17.23 8.36
CA TRP A 256 -5.30 -17.05 7.98
C TRP A 256 -5.74 -18.04 6.89
N THR A 257 -5.73 -19.34 7.23
CA THR A 257 -6.01 -20.48 6.35
C THR A 257 -7.36 -20.49 5.63
N SER A 258 -8.31 -19.62 6.02
CA SER A 258 -9.62 -19.49 5.36
C SER A 258 -9.64 -18.47 4.22
N LYS A 259 -8.58 -17.66 4.06
CA LYS A 259 -8.49 -16.63 3.03
C LYS A 259 -7.94 -17.22 1.73
N THR A 260 -8.45 -16.69 0.62
CA THR A 260 -7.91 -16.96 -0.71
C THR A 260 -6.59 -16.23 -0.92
N SER A 261 -5.76 -16.67 -1.87
CA SER A 261 -4.51 -15.96 -2.22
C SER A 261 -4.76 -14.48 -2.57
N ALA A 262 -5.78 -14.15 -3.37
CA ALA A 262 -6.11 -12.75 -3.65
C ALA A 262 -6.43 -11.92 -2.39
N GLN A 263 -7.09 -12.52 -1.40
CA GLN A 263 -7.36 -11.86 -0.12
C GLN A 263 -6.11 -11.75 0.76
N LEU A 264 -5.15 -12.65 0.63
CA LEU A 264 -3.87 -12.58 1.34
C LEU A 264 -3.00 -11.47 0.74
N TRP A 265 -2.90 -11.34 -0.59
CA TRP A 265 -2.22 -10.20 -1.22
C TRP A 265 -2.88 -8.87 -0.85
N ALA A 266 -4.20 -8.81 -0.80
CA ALA A 266 -4.92 -7.61 -0.34
C ALA A 266 -4.77 -7.32 1.17
N MET A 267 -4.11 -8.21 1.94
CA MET A 267 -3.69 -7.99 3.32
C MET A 267 -2.20 -7.62 3.40
N GLU A 268 -1.48 -7.47 2.31
CA GLU A 268 -0.06 -7.13 2.33
C GLU A 268 0.17 -5.65 2.04
N GLY A 269 1.21 -5.11 2.67
CA GLY A 269 1.85 -3.86 2.28
C GLY A 269 3.37 -4.04 2.19
N ASN A 270 4.04 -3.23 1.38
CA ASN A 270 5.50 -3.23 1.29
C ASN A 270 6.06 -1.82 1.46
N THR A 271 7.02 -1.69 2.36
CA THR A 271 7.68 -0.42 2.73
C THR A 271 9.19 -0.57 2.64
N PRO A 272 9.82 -0.27 1.50
CA PRO A 272 11.27 -0.14 1.45
C PRO A 272 11.73 1.16 2.11
N MET A 273 13.02 1.22 2.46
CA MET A 273 13.73 2.47 2.69
C MET A 273 14.28 2.92 1.34
N ILE A 274 13.91 4.11 0.86
CA ILE A 274 14.29 4.55 -0.49
C ILE A 274 15.75 5.01 -0.55
N GLY A 275 16.41 4.82 -1.68
CA GLY A 275 17.80 5.21 -1.85
C GLY A 275 18.74 4.40 -0.95
N VAL A 276 19.78 5.03 -0.41
CA VAL A 276 20.74 4.35 0.49
C VAL A 276 20.06 4.09 1.83
N ASN A 277 20.19 2.85 2.28
CA ASN A 277 19.68 2.33 3.55
C ASN A 277 20.64 2.64 4.72
N ASP A 278 20.52 1.93 5.84
CA ASP A 278 21.40 2.08 7.00
C ASP A 278 22.87 1.72 6.69
N SER A 279 23.09 0.82 5.72
CA SER A 279 24.43 0.55 5.17
C SER A 279 24.60 1.19 3.80
N SER A 280 25.76 1.82 3.57
CA SER A 280 26.04 2.54 2.31
C SER A 280 26.10 1.66 1.05
N ASN A 281 26.11 0.34 1.19
CA ASN A 281 26.08 -0.64 0.11
C ASN A 281 24.72 -1.33 -0.06
N GLU A 282 23.70 -0.88 0.67
CA GLU A 282 22.31 -1.27 0.52
C GLU A 282 21.57 -0.07 -0.09
N VAL A 283 21.13 -0.20 -1.34
CA VAL A 283 20.56 0.92 -2.08
C VAL A 283 19.31 0.47 -2.83
N PHE A 284 18.14 0.93 -2.39
CA PHE A 284 16.87 0.78 -3.09
C PHE A 284 16.68 1.93 -4.09
N GLY A 285 17.10 1.73 -5.34
CA GLY A 285 17.03 2.74 -6.39
C GLY A 285 15.65 2.90 -7.02
N THR A 286 15.54 3.85 -7.94
CA THR A 286 14.28 4.13 -8.67
C THR A 286 13.84 2.98 -9.58
N ALA A 287 14.79 2.14 -10.04
CA ALA A 287 14.48 0.91 -10.77
C ALA A 287 13.87 -0.17 -9.85
N ASP A 288 14.35 -0.27 -8.62
CA ASP A 288 13.79 -1.18 -7.60
C ASP A 288 12.36 -0.78 -7.25
N ALA A 289 12.11 0.53 -7.12
CA ALA A 289 10.76 1.05 -6.93
C ALA A 289 9.80 0.65 -8.06
N THR A 290 10.27 0.75 -9.31
CA THR A 290 9.47 0.32 -10.46
C THR A 290 9.21 -1.19 -10.43
N THR A 291 10.21 -1.99 -10.03
CA THR A 291 10.06 -3.44 -9.87
C THR A 291 9.01 -3.79 -8.83
N LEU A 292 9.10 -3.18 -7.64
CA LEU A 292 8.19 -3.45 -6.52
C LEU A 292 6.77 -2.97 -6.83
N GLU A 293 6.60 -1.81 -7.47
CA GLU A 293 5.29 -1.31 -7.87
C GLU A 293 4.60 -2.25 -8.86
N ASN A 294 5.31 -2.69 -9.90
CA ASN A 294 4.75 -3.62 -10.88
C ASN A 294 4.35 -4.94 -10.21
N PHE A 295 5.16 -5.43 -9.26
CA PHE A 295 4.85 -6.63 -8.50
C PHE A 295 3.59 -6.44 -7.64
N ALA A 296 3.49 -5.33 -6.91
CA ALA A 296 2.33 -5.01 -6.08
C ALA A 296 1.05 -4.88 -6.91
N ALA A 297 1.10 -4.15 -8.03
CA ALA A 297 -0.02 -3.99 -8.95
C ALA A 297 -0.45 -5.33 -9.56
N ALA A 298 0.50 -6.20 -9.92
CA ALA A 298 0.21 -7.51 -10.50
C ALA A 298 -0.46 -8.47 -9.51
N ASN A 299 -0.15 -8.37 -8.22
CA ASN A 299 -0.67 -9.27 -7.19
C ASN A 299 -1.86 -8.70 -6.41
N GLY A 300 -2.15 -7.40 -6.54
CA GLY A 300 -3.19 -6.73 -5.77
C GLY A 300 -2.78 -6.52 -4.32
N ILE A 301 -1.53 -6.14 -4.10
CA ILE A 301 -1.04 -5.67 -2.79
C ILE A 301 -1.76 -4.37 -2.44
N GLN A 302 -2.25 -4.26 -1.21
CA GLN A 302 -3.12 -3.15 -0.81
C GLN A 302 -2.34 -1.84 -0.61
N GLU A 303 -1.14 -1.91 -0.04
CA GLU A 303 -0.35 -0.72 0.27
C GLU A 303 1.08 -0.81 -0.28
N LEU A 304 1.51 0.26 -0.95
CA LEU A 304 2.93 0.58 -1.07
C LEU A 304 3.22 1.78 -0.18
N SER A 305 4.28 1.72 0.60
CA SER A 305 4.77 2.87 1.37
C SER A 305 6.28 2.92 1.24
N TYR A 306 6.93 3.86 1.89
CA TYR A 306 8.39 3.85 2.04
C TYR A 306 8.82 4.76 3.18
N TRP A 307 10.04 4.48 3.67
CA TRP A 307 10.79 5.37 4.52
C TRP A 307 11.74 6.25 3.69
N SER A 308 11.51 7.55 3.52
CA SER A 308 10.37 8.37 3.99
C SER A 308 10.15 9.57 3.07
N LEU A 309 9.04 10.30 3.25
CA LEU A 309 8.63 11.39 2.37
C LEU A 309 9.67 12.52 2.30
N GLY A 310 10.28 12.88 3.43
CA GLY A 310 11.37 13.86 3.49
C GLY A 310 12.61 13.45 2.72
N ARG A 311 12.81 12.15 2.47
CA ARG A 311 13.98 11.60 1.75
C ARG A 311 13.80 11.56 0.24
N ASP A 312 12.61 11.82 -0.30
CA ASP A 312 12.29 11.61 -1.72
C ASP A 312 12.80 12.74 -2.63
N HIS A 313 14.10 13.02 -2.54
CA HIS A 313 14.85 13.83 -3.49
C HIS A 313 16.34 13.51 -3.42
N SER A 314 17.07 13.95 -4.45
CA SER A 314 18.53 13.77 -4.50
C SER A 314 19.25 14.64 -3.46
N CYS A 315 20.38 14.16 -2.93
CA CYS A 315 21.17 14.83 -1.88
C CYS A 315 22.05 16.01 -2.35
N GLY A 316 22.00 16.40 -3.63
CA GLY A 316 23.01 17.31 -4.19
C GLY A 316 24.39 16.62 -4.33
N SER A 317 25.42 17.36 -4.77
CA SER A 317 26.72 16.76 -5.08
C SER A 317 27.57 16.49 -3.83
N GLY A 318 27.99 15.25 -3.62
CA GLY A 318 28.99 14.87 -2.60
C GLY A 318 28.43 14.61 -1.19
N GLN A 319 27.12 14.34 -1.09
CA GLN A 319 26.43 13.94 0.13
C GLN A 319 25.99 12.48 -0.04
N ASP A 320 26.28 11.63 0.95
CA ASP A 320 25.64 10.33 1.10
C ASP A 320 24.28 10.53 1.81
N SER A 321 23.45 9.47 1.91
CA SER A 321 22.07 9.55 2.47
C SER A 321 21.99 10.20 3.84
N GLU A 322 20.92 10.96 4.05
CA GLU A 322 20.58 11.68 5.27
C GLU A 322 19.08 11.50 5.55
N ASP A 323 18.60 11.91 6.73
CA ASP A 323 17.17 11.92 7.08
C ASP A 323 16.32 12.77 6.12
N ASN A 324 16.95 13.57 5.26
CA ASN A 324 16.31 14.50 4.35
C ASN A 324 16.65 14.28 2.88
N CYS A 325 17.26 13.16 2.47
CA CYS A 325 17.47 12.84 1.05
C CYS A 325 17.84 11.37 0.86
N SER A 326 17.65 10.85 -0.34
CA SER A 326 17.78 9.41 -0.62
C SER A 326 19.21 8.94 -0.91
N GLY A 327 20.12 9.83 -1.27
CA GLY A 327 21.48 9.47 -1.72
C GLY A 327 21.54 8.93 -3.15
N VAL A 328 20.43 8.88 -3.89
CA VAL A 328 20.41 8.46 -5.30
C VAL A 328 20.12 9.61 -6.26
N SER A 329 20.42 9.38 -7.55
CA SER A 329 20.04 10.32 -8.61
C SER A 329 18.57 10.12 -8.95
N GLN A 330 17.78 11.17 -8.74
CA GLN A 330 16.34 11.16 -8.97
C GLN A 330 15.82 12.59 -9.17
N SER A 331 14.58 12.68 -9.67
CA SER A 331 13.77 13.89 -9.53
C SER A 331 13.13 13.97 -8.14
N ALA A 332 12.70 15.17 -7.73
CA ALA A 332 11.95 15.34 -6.49
C ALA A 332 10.61 14.58 -6.58
N TYR A 333 10.26 13.86 -5.52
CA TYR A 333 9.07 13.03 -5.41
C TYR A 333 8.98 11.87 -6.42
N GLN A 334 10.12 11.37 -6.91
CA GLN A 334 10.12 10.30 -7.90
C GLN A 334 9.64 8.96 -7.33
N PHE A 335 10.00 8.64 -6.09
CA PHE A 335 9.52 7.42 -5.43
C PHE A 335 8.02 7.51 -5.13
N THR A 336 7.56 8.67 -4.64
CA THR A 336 6.13 9.01 -4.47
C THR A 336 5.38 8.77 -5.78
N SER A 337 5.84 9.36 -6.88
CA SER A 337 5.19 9.23 -8.19
C SER A 337 5.18 7.79 -8.70
N THR A 338 6.21 7.01 -8.39
CA THR A 338 6.29 5.61 -8.81
C THR A 338 5.27 4.80 -8.04
N PHE A 339 5.29 4.81 -6.71
CA PHE A 339 4.37 4.00 -5.91
C PHE A 339 2.91 4.45 -6.01
N ASN A 340 2.65 5.75 -6.17
CA ASN A 340 1.29 6.26 -6.36
C ASN A 340 0.62 5.75 -7.65
N ALA A 341 1.36 5.11 -8.57
CA ALA A 341 0.78 4.44 -9.73
C ALA A 341 -0.19 3.29 -9.35
N VAL A 342 0.00 2.67 -8.17
CA VAL A 342 -0.91 1.63 -7.66
C VAL A 342 -2.24 2.22 -7.15
N THR A 343 -2.27 3.52 -6.86
CA THR A 343 -3.40 4.18 -6.17
C THR A 343 -4.65 4.24 -7.01
N GLY A 344 -5.77 3.78 -6.43
CA GLY A 344 -7.07 3.81 -7.11
C GLY A 344 -7.18 2.80 -8.26
N THR A 345 -6.18 1.94 -8.44
CA THR A 345 -6.35 0.73 -9.24
C THR A 345 -7.40 -0.12 -8.54
N SER A 346 -8.45 -0.54 -9.25
CA SER A 346 -9.45 -1.44 -8.72
C SER A 346 -8.87 -2.85 -8.72
N GLY A 347 -8.07 -3.18 -7.70
CA GLY A 347 -7.43 -4.49 -7.66
C GLY A 347 -8.46 -5.60 -7.45
N GLY A 348 -8.29 -6.56 -8.33
CA GLY A 348 -9.22 -7.63 -8.63
C GLY A 348 -8.82 -8.23 -9.97
N GLY A 349 -7.69 -8.95 -9.98
CA GLY A 349 -7.31 -9.87 -11.05
C GLY A 349 -7.40 -9.31 -12.48
N GLY A 350 -6.34 -8.63 -12.91
CA GLY A 350 -6.19 -8.14 -14.27
C GLY A 350 -6.32 -6.63 -14.35
N GLY A 351 -5.20 -5.92 -14.12
CA GLY A 351 -4.97 -4.74 -14.94
C GLY A 351 -5.23 -5.15 -16.38
N THR A 352 -5.92 -4.31 -17.17
CA THR A 352 -6.04 -4.52 -18.62
C THR A 352 -4.64 -4.57 -19.19
N GLN A 353 -4.08 -5.78 -19.16
CA GLN A 353 -2.90 -6.21 -19.86
C GLN A 353 -3.04 -5.63 -21.27
N PRO A 354 -2.04 -4.89 -21.77
CA PRO A 354 -2.13 -4.26 -23.07
C PRO A 354 -2.71 -5.24 -24.08
N THR A 355 -3.92 -4.94 -24.55
CA THR A 355 -4.72 -5.85 -25.36
C THR A 355 -4.99 -5.17 -26.68
N GLY A 356 -4.48 -5.76 -27.75
CA GLY A 356 -4.57 -5.18 -29.07
C GLY A 356 -3.74 -5.95 -30.09
N PRO A 357 -3.57 -5.40 -31.30
CA PRO A 357 -2.80 -6.05 -32.33
C PRO A 357 -1.31 -6.09 -31.98
N ILE A 358 -0.69 -7.25 -32.15
CA ILE A 358 0.76 -7.33 -32.35
C ILE A 358 1.02 -7.14 -33.84
N SER A 359 1.67 -6.04 -34.21
CA SER A 359 1.96 -5.72 -35.61
C SER A 359 3.45 -5.92 -35.91
N GLY A 360 3.79 -6.24 -37.16
CA GLY A 360 5.18 -6.48 -37.54
C GLY A 360 5.38 -6.55 -39.04
N TYR A 361 6.02 -7.62 -39.49
CA TYR A 361 6.50 -7.76 -40.86
C TYR A 361 5.43 -7.43 -41.92
N GLY A 362 5.77 -6.49 -42.83
CA GLY A 362 4.87 -6.04 -43.90
C GLY A 362 3.63 -5.26 -43.42
N GLY A 363 3.64 -4.74 -42.19
CA GLY A 363 2.49 -4.04 -41.58
C GLY A 363 1.32 -4.98 -41.25
N LYS A 364 1.59 -6.29 -41.17
CA LYS A 364 0.61 -7.33 -40.86
C LYS A 364 0.49 -7.53 -39.36
N CYS A 365 -0.62 -8.15 -38.95
CA CYS A 365 -0.90 -8.49 -37.57
C CYS A 365 -0.64 -9.98 -37.32
N VAL A 366 -0.18 -10.30 -36.12
CA VAL A 366 -0.16 -11.68 -35.61
C VAL A 366 -1.61 -12.14 -35.41
N ASP A 367 -1.97 -13.27 -36.01
CA ASP A 367 -3.34 -13.73 -36.21
C ASP A 367 -3.47 -15.21 -35.83
N VAL A 368 -4.57 -15.58 -35.18
CA VAL A 368 -4.95 -16.99 -34.99
C VAL A 368 -5.81 -17.43 -36.16
N ALA A 369 -5.30 -18.38 -36.96
CA ALA A 369 -5.95 -18.83 -38.18
C ALA A 369 -7.41 -19.25 -37.95
N SER A 370 -8.31 -18.65 -38.74
CA SER A 370 -9.76 -18.88 -38.66
C SER A 370 -10.40 -18.56 -37.30
N ALA A 371 -9.74 -17.77 -36.44
CA ALA A 371 -10.18 -17.51 -35.06
C ALA A 371 -10.42 -18.80 -34.24
N SER A 372 -9.71 -19.88 -34.56
CA SER A 372 -9.88 -21.16 -33.90
C SER A 372 -9.32 -21.10 -32.47
N SER A 373 -10.16 -21.42 -31.49
CA SER A 373 -9.75 -21.57 -30.08
C SER A 373 -9.37 -23.01 -29.73
N ALA A 374 -9.06 -23.86 -30.72
CA ALA A 374 -8.57 -25.22 -30.47
C ALA A 374 -7.06 -25.22 -30.21
N ASP A 375 -6.59 -26.14 -29.36
CA ASP A 375 -5.16 -26.38 -29.21
C ASP A 375 -4.54 -26.81 -30.56
N GLY A 376 -3.37 -26.25 -30.85
CA GLY A 376 -2.71 -26.43 -32.14
C GLY A 376 -3.18 -25.48 -33.24
N ALA A 377 -4.07 -24.53 -32.92
CA ALA A 377 -4.44 -23.51 -33.90
C ALA A 377 -3.21 -22.71 -34.35
N ALA A 378 -3.16 -22.47 -35.66
CA ALA A 378 -2.03 -21.86 -36.33
C ALA A 378 -1.92 -20.35 -36.00
N VAL A 379 -0.80 -19.90 -35.40
CA VAL A 379 -0.44 -18.46 -35.29
C VAL A 379 0.30 -17.97 -36.54
N GLN A 380 -0.28 -17.06 -37.30
CA GLN A 380 0.15 -16.64 -38.64
C GLN A 380 0.22 -15.11 -38.77
N LEU A 381 0.69 -14.61 -39.92
CA LEU A 381 0.47 -13.24 -40.35
C LEU A 381 -0.83 -13.13 -41.14
N TYR A 382 -1.57 -12.06 -40.88
CA TYR A 382 -2.73 -11.70 -41.68
C TYR A 382 -2.90 -10.18 -41.76
N THR A 383 -3.63 -9.71 -42.77
CA THR A 383 -4.05 -8.31 -42.85
C THR A 383 -4.75 -7.90 -41.56
N CYS A 384 -4.31 -6.80 -40.94
CA CYS A 384 -4.93 -6.29 -39.72
C CYS A 384 -6.41 -5.99 -39.98
N ASN A 385 -7.30 -6.68 -39.29
CA ASN A 385 -8.75 -6.69 -39.54
C ASN A 385 -9.60 -6.43 -38.28
N GLY A 386 -8.95 -6.22 -37.13
CA GLY A 386 -9.61 -5.84 -35.87
C GLY A 386 -10.46 -6.94 -35.23
N THR A 387 -10.38 -8.18 -35.72
CA THR A 387 -11.09 -9.32 -35.14
C THR A 387 -10.40 -9.80 -33.86
N THR A 388 -11.10 -10.59 -33.04
CA THR A 388 -10.55 -11.22 -31.83
C THR A 388 -9.41 -12.18 -32.11
N ALA A 389 -9.27 -12.69 -33.34
CA ALA A 389 -8.13 -13.50 -33.78
C ALA A 389 -6.80 -12.73 -33.76
N GLN A 390 -6.84 -11.40 -33.73
CA GLN A 390 -5.67 -10.50 -33.71
C GLN A 390 -5.58 -9.67 -32.43
N SER A 391 -6.45 -9.94 -31.46
CA SER A 391 -6.44 -9.28 -30.18
C SER A 391 -5.60 -10.10 -29.22
N TRP A 392 -4.37 -9.63 -29.00
CA TRP A 392 -3.41 -10.26 -28.11
C TRP A 392 -3.27 -9.45 -26.84
N THR A 393 -3.33 -10.16 -25.72
CA THR A 393 -3.12 -9.64 -24.38
C THR A 393 -1.69 -9.96 -23.96
N VAL A 394 -0.89 -8.94 -23.66
CA VAL A 394 0.47 -9.10 -23.13
C VAL A 394 0.37 -9.37 -21.64
N GLY A 395 0.60 -10.61 -21.20
CA GLY A 395 0.52 -11.03 -19.80
C GLY A 395 1.73 -10.60 -18.96
N THR A 396 1.49 -10.32 -17.67
CA THR A 396 2.51 -10.01 -16.66
C THR A 396 3.42 -11.21 -16.36
N ASP A 397 2.98 -12.41 -16.72
CA ASP A 397 3.74 -13.66 -16.66
C ASP A 397 4.58 -13.93 -17.92
N SER A 398 4.84 -12.90 -18.72
CA SER A 398 5.57 -12.98 -20.00
C SER A 398 4.89 -13.87 -21.05
N THR A 399 3.59 -14.12 -20.94
CA THR A 399 2.82 -14.81 -21.99
C THR A 399 2.20 -13.81 -22.96
N LEU A 400 1.95 -14.25 -24.20
CA LEU A 400 1.11 -13.53 -25.16
C LEU A 400 -0.16 -14.35 -25.36
N ARG A 401 -1.33 -13.77 -25.05
CA ARG A 401 -2.58 -14.52 -24.98
C ARG A 401 -3.61 -14.05 -26.00
N ALA A 402 -4.26 -14.98 -26.71
CA ALA A 402 -5.39 -14.69 -27.59
C ALA A 402 -6.44 -15.80 -27.45
N LEU A 403 -7.71 -15.45 -27.58
CA LEU A 403 -8.84 -16.40 -27.51
C LEU A 403 -8.82 -17.30 -26.25
N GLY A 404 -8.31 -16.77 -25.12
CA GLY A 404 -8.21 -17.49 -23.85
C GLY A 404 -7.03 -18.47 -23.71
N LYS A 405 -6.10 -18.47 -24.68
CA LYS A 405 -4.96 -19.39 -24.75
C LYS A 405 -3.64 -18.65 -24.98
N CYS A 406 -2.52 -19.34 -24.82
CA CYS A 406 -1.17 -18.79 -24.90
C CYS A 406 -0.52 -19.05 -26.27
N MET A 407 0.29 -18.09 -26.74
CA MET A 407 1.22 -18.26 -27.86
C MET A 407 2.32 -19.24 -27.46
N ASP A 408 2.36 -20.39 -28.12
CA ASP A 408 3.16 -21.55 -27.72
C ASP A 408 4.10 -22.01 -28.85
N VAL A 409 5.33 -22.35 -28.49
CA VAL A 409 6.23 -23.06 -29.39
C VAL A 409 5.89 -24.54 -29.41
N THR A 410 5.50 -25.06 -30.59
CA THR A 410 4.96 -26.43 -30.74
C THR A 410 5.87 -27.48 -30.10
N SER A 411 5.29 -28.28 -29.20
CA SER A 411 5.98 -29.36 -28.47
C SER A 411 7.22 -28.90 -27.70
N ALA A 412 7.28 -27.61 -27.34
CA ALA A 412 8.44 -26.97 -26.71
C ALA A 412 9.76 -27.17 -27.49
N GLY A 413 9.66 -27.29 -28.81
CA GLY A 413 10.82 -27.50 -29.67
C GLY A 413 11.76 -26.29 -29.67
N THR A 414 13.06 -26.55 -29.80
CA THR A 414 14.11 -25.50 -29.75
C THR A 414 14.85 -25.33 -31.08
N ALA A 415 14.47 -26.07 -32.13
CA ALA A 415 15.09 -25.99 -33.44
C ALA A 415 14.54 -24.80 -34.25
N ASN A 416 15.39 -24.22 -35.12
CA ASN A 416 14.94 -23.25 -36.11
C ASN A 416 13.84 -23.87 -37.00
N GLY A 417 12.77 -23.11 -37.21
CA GLY A 417 11.62 -23.56 -37.98
C GLY A 417 10.53 -24.28 -37.19
N THR A 418 10.71 -24.46 -35.87
CA THR A 418 9.64 -24.94 -35.00
C THR A 418 8.48 -23.95 -35.03
N GLN A 419 7.28 -24.43 -35.34
CA GLN A 419 6.10 -23.60 -35.57
C GLN A 419 5.52 -23.06 -34.26
N VAL A 420 4.90 -21.89 -34.33
CA VAL A 420 4.16 -21.29 -33.21
C VAL A 420 2.67 -21.57 -33.37
N GLN A 421 2.03 -21.96 -32.27
CA GLN A 421 0.64 -22.36 -32.20
C GLN A 421 -0.07 -21.66 -31.04
N LEU A 422 -1.38 -21.79 -30.99
CA LEU A 422 -2.18 -21.47 -29.83
C LEU A 422 -2.36 -22.73 -28.99
N TRP A 423 -2.13 -22.64 -27.68
CA TRP A 423 -2.27 -23.78 -26.76
C TRP A 423 -2.77 -23.33 -25.39
N ASP A 424 -3.44 -24.21 -24.65
CA ASP A 424 -3.81 -23.95 -23.26
C ASP A 424 -2.61 -23.46 -22.44
N CYS A 425 -2.82 -22.37 -21.69
CA CYS A 425 -1.78 -21.82 -20.84
C CYS A 425 -1.40 -22.84 -19.75
N ASN A 426 -0.16 -23.30 -19.77
CA ASN A 426 0.32 -24.43 -18.96
C ASN A 426 1.58 -24.08 -18.14
N GLY A 427 2.05 -22.83 -18.20
CA GLY A 427 3.19 -22.33 -17.44
C GLY A 427 4.55 -22.83 -17.93
N SER A 428 4.61 -23.53 -19.06
CA SER A 428 5.88 -24.00 -19.63
C SER A 428 6.67 -22.86 -20.30
N GLY A 429 7.99 -23.04 -20.38
CA GLY A 429 8.88 -22.07 -21.02
C GLY A 429 8.62 -21.87 -22.53
N SER A 430 7.86 -22.76 -23.19
CA SER A 430 7.46 -22.61 -24.60
C SER A 430 6.41 -21.53 -24.81
N GLN A 431 5.79 -21.04 -23.73
CA GLN A 431 4.76 -20.00 -23.75
C GLN A 431 5.26 -18.63 -23.30
N VAL A 432 6.56 -18.54 -22.97
CA VAL A 432 7.20 -17.31 -22.50
C VAL A 432 7.79 -16.54 -23.68
N TRP A 433 7.55 -15.24 -23.71
CA TRP A 433 8.05 -14.31 -24.74
C TRP A 433 8.53 -13.02 -24.08
N GLN A 434 9.80 -12.68 -24.32
CA GLN A 434 10.46 -11.49 -23.77
C GLN A 434 10.85 -10.53 -24.89
N LYS A 435 10.80 -9.22 -24.65
CA LYS A 435 11.27 -8.24 -25.63
C LYS A 435 12.80 -8.34 -25.78
N GLY A 436 13.27 -8.36 -27.04
CA GLY A 436 14.66 -8.18 -27.41
C GLY A 436 15.07 -6.71 -27.47
N THR A 437 16.25 -6.44 -28.02
CA THR A 437 16.87 -5.09 -28.03
C THR A 437 16.39 -4.19 -29.18
N GLY A 438 15.82 -4.74 -30.26
CA GLY A 438 15.40 -4.00 -31.46
C GLY A 438 13.91 -4.04 -31.79
N GLY A 439 13.13 -4.83 -31.03
CA GLY A 439 11.71 -5.12 -31.30
C GLY A 439 11.41 -6.63 -31.42
N GLU A 440 12.40 -7.48 -31.17
CA GLU A 440 12.22 -8.93 -31.20
C GLU A 440 11.34 -9.43 -30.05
N LEU A 441 10.69 -10.58 -30.27
CA LEU A 441 10.07 -11.36 -29.20
C LEU A 441 10.84 -12.67 -29.07
N VAL A 442 11.59 -12.81 -27.99
CA VAL A 442 12.50 -13.92 -27.70
C VAL A 442 11.79 -14.93 -26.81
N ASN A 443 11.80 -16.20 -27.21
CA ASN A 443 11.43 -17.30 -26.34
C ASN A 443 12.68 -17.74 -25.54
N PRO A 444 12.74 -17.52 -24.22
CA PRO A 444 13.95 -17.76 -23.43
C PRO A 444 14.34 -19.25 -23.35
N GLN A 445 13.36 -20.17 -23.41
CA GLN A 445 13.63 -21.60 -23.42
C GLN A 445 14.45 -22.04 -24.64
N SER A 446 14.15 -21.49 -25.82
CA SER A 446 14.87 -21.81 -27.06
C SER A 446 16.01 -20.85 -27.37
N GLY A 447 16.03 -19.66 -26.76
CA GLY A 447 16.93 -18.55 -27.10
C GLY A 447 16.70 -17.99 -28.51
N LYS A 448 15.49 -18.14 -29.05
CA LYS A 448 15.14 -17.83 -30.44
C LYS A 448 14.00 -16.83 -30.53
N CYS A 449 13.93 -16.14 -31.65
CA CYS A 449 12.98 -15.05 -31.88
C CYS A 449 11.75 -15.54 -32.66
N LEU A 450 10.60 -14.93 -32.37
CA LEU A 450 9.39 -15.04 -33.19
C LEU A 450 9.68 -14.51 -34.60
N ASP A 451 9.43 -15.34 -35.60
CA ASP A 451 9.89 -15.15 -36.98
C ASP A 451 8.75 -15.43 -37.96
N ALA A 452 8.54 -14.53 -38.91
CA ALA A 452 7.66 -14.79 -40.05
C ALA A 452 8.39 -15.65 -41.09
N THR A 453 7.88 -16.86 -41.32
CA THR A 453 8.51 -17.89 -42.15
C THR A 453 8.80 -17.40 -43.57
N GLY A 454 10.01 -17.64 -44.06
CA GLY A 454 10.36 -17.42 -45.48
C GLY A 454 10.36 -15.93 -45.87
N PRO A 455 10.78 -15.04 -44.96
CA PRO A 455 10.44 -13.61 -44.91
C PRO A 455 9.26 -13.20 -45.81
N SER A 456 8.09 -13.80 -45.56
CA SER A 456 6.89 -13.58 -46.37
C SER A 456 5.87 -12.75 -45.59
N SER A 457 5.31 -11.72 -46.24
CA SER A 457 4.23 -10.88 -45.70
C SER A 457 2.86 -11.24 -46.28
N ALA A 458 2.76 -12.37 -47.00
CA ALA A 458 1.50 -12.88 -47.51
C ALA A 458 0.58 -13.32 -46.36
N ASP A 459 -0.73 -13.12 -46.53
CA ASP A 459 -1.72 -13.58 -45.58
C ASP A 459 -1.67 -15.11 -45.47
N GLY A 460 -1.65 -15.62 -44.24
CA GLY A 460 -1.47 -17.04 -43.95
C GLY A 460 -0.02 -17.47 -43.76
N THR A 461 0.96 -16.58 -43.86
CA THR A 461 2.36 -16.91 -43.55
C THR A 461 2.47 -17.36 -42.09
N ARG A 462 2.92 -18.59 -41.85
CA ARG A 462 3.05 -19.15 -40.50
C ARG A 462 4.16 -18.47 -39.70
N LEU A 463 3.96 -18.29 -38.40
CA LEU A 463 5.04 -17.91 -37.49
C LEU A 463 5.77 -19.13 -36.95
N GLN A 464 7.08 -18.96 -36.76
CA GLN A 464 8.00 -19.96 -36.26
C GLN A 464 8.98 -19.32 -35.28
N ILE A 465 9.82 -20.11 -34.64
CA ILE A 465 11.02 -19.61 -33.97
C ILE A 465 12.24 -19.76 -34.87
N TRP A 466 13.13 -18.76 -34.86
CA TRP A 466 14.39 -18.78 -35.58
C TRP A 466 15.48 -18.08 -34.78
N THR A 467 16.75 -18.35 -35.10
CA THR A 467 17.87 -17.58 -34.54
C THR A 467 17.60 -16.08 -34.68
N CYS A 468 17.78 -15.34 -33.59
CA CYS A 468 17.60 -13.89 -33.58
C CYS A 468 18.66 -13.25 -34.48
N THR A 469 18.21 -12.54 -35.51
CA THR A 469 19.07 -11.90 -36.52
C THR A 469 18.90 -10.38 -36.56
N GLY A 470 17.88 -9.84 -35.88
CA GLY A 470 17.48 -8.44 -36.00
C GLY A 470 16.79 -8.11 -37.33
N ALA A 471 16.54 -9.10 -38.19
CA ALA A 471 15.88 -8.90 -39.47
C ALA A 471 14.44 -8.41 -39.31
N ALA A 472 13.92 -7.67 -40.31
CA ALA A 472 12.60 -7.06 -40.26
C ALA A 472 11.45 -8.08 -40.03
N ASN A 473 11.62 -9.34 -40.44
CA ASN A 473 10.64 -10.40 -40.23
C ASN A 473 10.61 -10.96 -38.79
N GLN A 474 11.43 -10.40 -37.90
CA GLN A 474 11.51 -10.70 -36.47
C GLN A 474 11.21 -9.48 -35.58
N GLN A 475 10.80 -8.36 -36.17
CA GLN A 475 10.49 -7.12 -35.44
C GLN A 475 8.99 -6.97 -35.24
N TRP A 476 8.59 -6.76 -33.99
CA TRP A 476 7.20 -6.75 -33.55
C TRP A 476 6.92 -5.55 -32.65
N THR A 477 5.74 -4.96 -32.82
CA THR A 477 5.19 -3.93 -31.94
C THR A 477 4.04 -4.54 -31.17
N LEU A 478 4.20 -4.65 -29.84
CA LEU A 478 3.16 -5.09 -28.93
C LEU A 478 2.11 -3.98 -28.71
N PRO A 479 0.87 -4.32 -28.32
CA PRO A 479 -0.09 -3.33 -27.85
C PRO A 479 0.45 -2.60 -26.62
N SER A 480 0.05 -1.33 -26.48
CA SER A 480 0.40 -0.42 -25.38
C SER A 480 -0.72 -0.26 -24.38
#